data_AF-A0A062UUY7-F1
#
_entry.id   AF-A0A062UUY7-F1
#
_cell.length_a   1.000
_cell.length_b   1.000
_cell.length_c   1.000
_cell.angle_alpha   90.00
_cell.angle_beta   90.00
_cell.angle_gamma   90.00
#
_symmetry.space_group_name_H-M   'P 1'
#
loop_
_entity.id
_entity.type
_entity.pdbx_description
1 polymer ?
#
loop_
_entity_poly.entity_id
_entity_poly.type
_entity_poly.pdbx_seq_one_letter_code
_entity_poly.pdbx_strand_id
1 'polypeptide(L)'
;MGVIWQKGAQLENGKLGSASNSNVWIEDVGGSGWEHIRHNHVIHPRGNQFLRYGEKYADEAEIQNLIMDSTKNGEKIIKDGDMWYIYEVPNSGGKKLSTLVGSNGYVVTSIPESII
;
A
#
# COMPACT_ATOMS: atom_id res chain seq x y z
N MET A 1 32.21 -2.84 8.06
CA MET A 1 31.35 -2.63 6.87
C MET A 1 29.91 -2.83 7.32
N GLY A 2 29.17 -1.73 7.47
CA GLY A 2 27.83 -1.75 8.08
C GLY A 2 26.77 -2.26 7.11
N VAL A 3 25.98 -3.24 7.55
CA VAL A 3 24.80 -3.71 6.83
C VAL A 3 23.74 -2.60 6.90
N ILE A 4 23.39 -2.04 5.77
CA ILE A 4 22.29 -1.08 5.64
C ILE A 4 20.99 -1.90 5.65
N TRP A 5 20.27 -1.87 6.76
CA TRP A 5 18.93 -2.44 6.82
C TRP A 5 17.97 -1.59 5.99
N GLN A 6 17.52 -2.10 4.84
CA GLN A 6 16.35 -1.55 4.17
C GLN A 6 15.13 -1.84 5.08
N LYS A 7 14.67 -0.82 5.80
CA LYS A 7 13.39 -0.85 6.52
C LYS A 7 12.27 -0.94 5.48
N GLY A 8 11.75 -2.14 5.23
CA GLY A 8 10.52 -2.31 4.47
C GLY A 8 9.35 -1.65 5.21
N ALA A 9 8.50 -0.95 4.49
CA ALA A 9 7.26 -0.42 5.04
C ALA A 9 6.42 -1.59 5.57
N GLN A 10 5.87 -1.46 6.77
CA GLN A 10 4.97 -2.45 7.36
C GLN A 10 3.54 -1.98 7.05
N LEU A 11 2.67 -2.78 6.46
CA LEU A 11 1.24 -2.41 6.46
C LEU A 11 0.77 -2.52 7.92
N GLU A 12 0.12 -1.49 8.48
CA GLU A 12 -0.39 -1.56 9.87
C GLU A 12 -1.61 -2.49 9.88
N ASN A 13 -1.23 -3.75 9.96
CA ASN A 13 -1.98 -4.96 10.24
C ASN A 13 -0.86 -5.98 10.52
N GLY A 14 -0.12 -5.84 11.65
CA GLY A 14 0.91 -6.83 12.05
C GLY A 14 2.23 -6.35 12.67
N LYS A 15 2.27 -6.32 14.01
CA LYS A 15 3.43 -6.51 14.92
C LYS A 15 4.42 -5.35 15.13
N LEU A 16 4.21 -4.63 16.23
CA LEU A 16 5.33 -4.13 17.03
C LEU A 16 5.93 -5.29 17.84
N GLY A 17 7.24 -5.48 17.67
CA GLY A 17 8.06 -6.36 18.51
C GLY A 17 8.99 -7.27 17.71
N SER A 18 10.04 -6.68 17.15
CA SER A 18 11.33 -7.32 16.83
C SER A 18 11.27 -8.75 16.27
N ALA A 19 11.12 -8.95 14.96
CA ALA A 19 11.73 -10.07 14.22
C ALA A 19 11.28 -10.14 12.75
N SER A 20 12.28 -10.31 11.89
CA SER A 20 12.33 -11.19 10.72
C SER A 20 11.06 -12.02 10.43
N ASN A 21 10.51 -11.89 9.22
CA ASN A 21 9.52 -12.79 8.58
C ASN A 21 8.18 -13.01 9.30
N SER A 22 7.20 -12.13 9.12
CA SER A 22 5.85 -12.34 9.68
C SER A 22 4.75 -11.78 8.77
N ASN A 23 3.90 -12.67 8.23
CA ASN A 23 2.73 -12.44 7.36
C ASN A 23 1.41 -12.43 8.16
N VAL A 24 1.20 -11.53 9.14
CA VAL A 24 0.02 -11.62 10.04
C VAL A 24 -0.67 -10.28 10.28
N TRP A 25 -1.99 -10.24 10.04
CA TRP A 25 -2.95 -9.12 10.11
C TRP A 25 -3.38 -8.73 11.55
N ILE A 26 -3.46 -7.42 11.87
CA ILE A 26 -4.13 -6.79 13.04
C ILE A 26 -5.04 -5.58 12.66
N GLU A 27 -6.35 -5.61 12.98
CA GLU A 27 -7.31 -4.50 12.75
C GLU A 27 -7.03 -3.24 13.62
N ASP A 28 -7.28 -2.05 13.06
CA ASP A 28 -7.32 -0.77 13.80
C ASP A 28 -8.64 -0.01 13.58
N VAL A 29 -9.05 0.74 14.61
CA VAL A 29 -10.34 1.43 14.78
C VAL A 29 -10.24 2.92 14.37
N GLY A 30 -9.13 3.35 13.76
CA GLY A 30 -8.77 4.77 13.56
C GLY A 30 -8.94 5.37 12.16
N GLY A 31 -9.39 4.62 11.15
CA GLY A 31 -9.62 5.16 9.81
C GLY A 31 -8.35 5.33 8.95
N SER A 32 -7.34 4.46 9.13
CA SER A 32 -6.17 4.30 8.25
C SER A 32 -5.84 2.82 8.03
N GLY A 33 -4.88 2.51 7.15
CA GLY A 33 -4.40 1.15 6.90
C GLY A 33 -5.31 0.34 5.98
N TRP A 34 -5.20 -0.99 6.04
CA TRP A 34 -5.91 -1.89 5.11
C TRP A 34 -7.42 -1.70 5.15
N GLU A 35 -8.05 -1.65 6.33
CA GLU A 35 -9.52 -1.50 6.40
C GLU A 35 -9.99 -0.17 5.81
N HIS A 36 -9.23 0.91 5.98
CA HIS A 36 -9.51 2.18 5.33
C HIS A 36 -9.43 2.06 3.80
N ILE A 37 -8.37 1.43 3.29
CA ILE A 37 -8.18 1.22 1.84
C ILE A 37 -9.30 0.32 1.29
N ARG A 38 -9.60 -0.78 1.99
CA ARG A 38 -10.63 -1.74 1.63
C ARG A 38 -11.99 -1.07 1.54
N HIS A 39 -12.38 -0.33 2.56
CA HIS A 39 -13.65 0.38 2.60
C HIS A 39 -13.77 1.43 1.48
N ASN A 40 -12.71 2.20 1.24
CA ASN A 40 -12.77 3.33 0.30
C ASN A 40 -12.49 2.96 -1.16
N HIS A 41 -11.78 1.87 -1.42
CA HIS A 41 -11.29 1.54 -2.76
C HIS A 41 -11.63 0.13 -3.23
N VAL A 42 -11.91 -0.83 -2.34
CA VAL A 42 -12.19 -2.23 -2.73
C VAL A 42 -13.68 -2.54 -2.68
N ILE A 43 -14.34 -2.30 -1.55
CA ILE A 43 -15.79 -2.55 -1.36
C ILE A 43 -16.63 -1.27 -1.46
N HIS A 44 -16.08 -0.23 -2.06
CA HIS A 44 -16.75 1.05 -2.25
C HIS A 44 -18.04 0.88 -3.08
N PRO A 45 -19.11 1.66 -2.83
CA PRO A 45 -20.37 1.58 -3.60
C PRO A 45 -20.24 1.78 -5.12
N ARG A 46 -19.10 2.34 -5.57
CA ARG A 46 -18.75 2.50 -7.01
C ARG A 46 -17.98 1.31 -7.58
N GLY A 47 -17.78 0.24 -6.80
CA GLY A 47 -17.02 -0.94 -7.15
C GLY A 47 -15.54 -0.85 -6.77
N ASN A 48 -14.84 -1.98 -6.97
CA ASN A 48 -13.42 -2.14 -6.69
C ASN A 48 -12.58 -1.36 -7.71
N GLN A 49 -11.89 -0.33 -7.23
CA GLN A 49 -11.07 0.57 -8.04
C GLN A 49 -9.75 -0.08 -8.49
N PHE A 50 -9.27 -1.12 -7.80
CA PHE A 50 -8.04 -1.83 -8.16
C PHE A 50 -8.19 -2.74 -9.40
N LEU A 51 -9.42 -3.07 -9.79
CA LEU A 51 -9.69 -3.83 -11.03
C LEU A 51 -9.14 -3.15 -12.28
N ARG A 52 -8.89 -1.84 -12.22
CA ARG A 52 -8.25 -1.09 -13.29
C ARG A 52 -6.83 -1.55 -13.63
N TYR A 53 -6.17 -2.23 -12.71
CA TYR A 53 -4.84 -2.80 -12.89
C TYR A 53 -4.88 -4.25 -13.40
N GLY A 54 -6.06 -4.88 -13.45
CA GLY A 54 -6.27 -6.26 -13.90
C GLY A 54 -7.28 -7.02 -13.04
N GLU A 55 -7.87 -8.07 -13.60
CA GLU A 55 -8.92 -8.86 -12.95
C GLU A 55 -8.46 -9.59 -11.69
N LYS A 56 -7.17 -9.93 -11.59
CA LYS A 56 -6.59 -10.57 -10.40
C LYS A 56 -6.75 -9.74 -9.13
N TYR A 57 -6.88 -8.42 -9.27
CA TYR A 57 -7.13 -7.52 -8.16
C TYR A 57 -8.60 -7.50 -7.71
N ALA A 58 -9.42 -8.44 -8.17
CA ALA A 58 -10.63 -8.85 -7.46
C ALA A 58 -10.31 -9.54 -6.12
N ASP A 59 -9.13 -10.15 -6.01
CA ASP A 59 -8.62 -10.76 -4.79
C ASP A 59 -7.94 -9.71 -3.89
N GLU A 60 -8.44 -9.58 -2.66
CA GLU A 60 -7.90 -8.67 -1.65
C GLU A 60 -6.41 -8.95 -1.34
N ALA A 61 -5.97 -10.21 -1.38
CA ALA A 61 -4.58 -10.57 -1.16
C ALA A 61 -3.67 -10.03 -2.29
N GLU A 62 -4.13 -10.07 -3.54
CA GLU A 62 -3.40 -9.48 -4.67
C GLU A 62 -3.30 -7.95 -4.55
N ILE A 63 -4.35 -7.29 -4.02
CA ILE A 63 -4.32 -5.85 -3.75
C ILE A 63 -3.30 -5.52 -2.67
N GLN A 64 -3.29 -6.26 -1.56
CA GLN A 64 -2.32 -6.06 -0.48
C GLN A 64 -0.88 -6.27 -0.96
N ASN A 65 -0.64 -7.32 -1.77
CA ASN A 65 0.66 -7.55 -2.40
C ASN A 65 1.07 -6.37 -3.29
N LEU A 66 0.16 -5.83 -4.09
CA LEU A 66 0.42 -4.66 -4.93
C LEU A 66 0.80 -3.43 -4.11
N ILE A 67 0.12 -3.19 -2.98
CA ILE A 67 0.43 -2.08 -2.08
C ILE A 67 1.84 -2.26 -1.49
N MET A 68 2.18 -3.47 -1.05
CA MET A 68 3.53 -3.78 -0.59
C MET A 68 4.58 -3.56 -1.67
N ASP A 69 4.32 -3.99 -2.90
CA ASP A 69 5.22 -3.76 -4.02
C ASP A 69 5.38 -2.27 -4.34
N SER A 70 4.33 -1.47 -4.20
CA SER A 70 4.40 -0.01 -4.31
C SER A 70 5.36 0.59 -3.29
N THR A 71 5.32 0.15 -2.03
CA THR A 71 6.25 0.67 -1.00
C THR A 71 7.71 0.23 -1.20
N LYS A 72 7.94 -0.88 -1.91
CA LYS A 72 9.29 -1.43 -2.16
C LYS A 72 9.92 -0.86 -3.43
N ASN A 73 9.12 -0.72 -4.48
CA ASN A 73 9.60 -0.46 -5.84
C ASN A 73 9.13 0.91 -6.38
N GLY A 74 8.23 1.60 -5.68
CA GLY A 74 7.74 2.91 -6.06
C GLY A 74 8.77 4.00 -5.90
N GLU A 75 8.64 5.05 -6.71
CA GLU A 75 9.39 6.28 -6.56
C GLU A 75 8.96 6.98 -5.27
N LYS A 76 9.91 7.21 -4.37
CA LYS A 76 9.67 7.90 -3.11
C LYS A 76 9.62 9.40 -3.35
N ILE A 77 8.50 10.02 -2.98
CA ILE A 77 8.30 11.48 -3.02
C ILE A 77 7.90 11.99 -1.63
N ILE A 78 8.26 13.24 -1.34
CA ILE A 78 7.76 13.94 -0.15
C ILE A 78 6.77 15.00 -0.63
N LYS A 79 5.54 14.93 -0.14
CA LYS A 79 4.46 15.86 -0.51
C LYS A 79 3.78 16.34 0.76
N ASP A 80 3.71 17.66 0.95
CA ASP A 80 3.07 18.30 2.11
C ASP A 80 3.59 17.80 3.48
N GLY A 81 4.85 17.34 3.53
CA GLY A 81 5.48 16.77 4.72
C GLY A 81 5.31 15.25 4.87
N ASP A 82 4.50 14.63 4.02
CA ASP A 82 4.20 13.21 4.04
C ASP A 82 5.03 12.41 3.01
N MET A 83 5.31 11.15 3.35
CA MET A 83 6.07 10.24 2.49
C MET A 83 5.14 9.41 1.61
N TRP A 84 5.21 9.64 0.30
CA TRP A 84 4.43 8.90 -0.69
C TRP A 84 5.34 8.04 -1.58
N TYR A 85 4.80 6.92 -2.03
CA TYR A 85 5.42 6.03 -3.00
C TYR A 85 4.54 5.98 -4.25
N ILE A 86 5.10 6.41 -5.38
CA ILE A 86 4.41 6.38 -6.68
C ILE A 86 4.91 5.19 -7.45
N TYR A 87 4.02 4.21 -7.68
CA TYR A 87 4.37 2.97 -8.34
C TYR A 87 3.59 2.79 -9.64
N GLU A 88 4.28 2.67 -10.77
CA GLU A 88 3.65 2.27 -12.02
C GLU A 88 3.37 0.76 -11.99
N VAL A 89 2.08 0.40 -12.06
CA VAL A 89 1.67 -1.00 -11.95
C VAL A 89 2.02 -1.73 -13.24
N PRO A 90 2.77 -2.84 -13.20
CA PRO A 90 3.15 -3.59 -14.40
C PRO A 90 1.93 -4.04 -15.20
N ASN A 91 2.04 -4.00 -16.52
CA ASN A 91 0.98 -4.42 -17.46
C ASN A 91 -0.35 -3.66 -17.32
N SER A 92 -0.40 -2.55 -16.58
CA SER A 92 -1.61 -1.75 -16.39
C SER A 92 -1.82 -0.68 -17.47
N GLY A 93 -0.90 -0.56 -18.42
CA GLY A 93 -0.88 0.53 -19.41
C GLY A 93 -0.55 1.88 -18.78
N GLY A 94 0.51 1.93 -17.96
CA GLY A 94 1.01 3.17 -17.35
C GLY A 94 0.21 3.70 -16.16
N LYS A 95 -0.69 2.91 -15.56
CA LYS A 95 -1.46 3.36 -14.40
C LYS A 95 -0.60 3.30 -13.15
N LYS A 96 -0.77 4.29 -12.28
CA LYS A 96 0.02 4.45 -11.07
C LYS A 96 -0.78 4.17 -9.81
N LEU A 97 -0.10 3.74 -8.77
CA LEU A 97 -0.61 3.59 -7.41
C LEU A 97 0.21 4.51 -6.49
N SER A 98 -0.49 5.40 -5.81
CA SER A 98 0.07 6.28 -4.78
C SER A 98 -0.11 5.65 -3.41
N THR A 99 0.96 5.38 -2.68
CA THR A 99 0.89 4.81 -1.32
C THR A 99 1.51 5.75 -0.29
N LEU A 100 0.73 6.16 0.70
CA LEU A 100 1.18 6.99 1.82
C LEU A 100 1.73 6.10 2.94
N VAL A 101 2.95 6.38 3.38
CA VAL A 101 3.57 5.74 4.54
C VAL A 101 3.77 6.79 5.64
N GLY A 102 3.19 6.51 6.81
CA GLY A 102 3.32 7.32 8.01
C GLY A 102 4.74 7.32 8.57
N SER A 103 5.01 8.27 9.46
CA SER A 103 6.33 8.40 10.11
C SER A 103 6.73 7.18 10.95
N ASN A 104 5.73 6.40 11.40
CA ASN A 104 5.88 5.12 12.07
C ASN A 104 6.33 3.98 11.12
N GLY A 105 6.44 4.23 9.82
CA GLY A 105 6.82 3.25 8.80
C GLY A 105 5.65 2.43 8.29
N TYR A 106 4.41 2.82 8.66
CA TYR A 106 3.23 2.09 8.31
C TYR A 106 2.43 2.69 7.16
N VAL A 107 1.84 1.85 6.31
CA VAL A 107 0.97 2.33 5.23
C VAL A 107 -0.33 2.88 5.81
N VAL A 108 -0.59 4.15 5.53
CA VAL A 108 -1.79 4.88 5.99
C VAL A 108 -2.92 4.74 4.96
N THR A 109 -2.62 4.89 3.67
CA THR A 109 -3.59 4.72 2.58
C THR A 109 -2.89 4.42 1.25
N SER A 110 -3.63 3.87 0.30
CA SER A 110 -3.20 3.63 -1.08
C SER A 110 -4.30 4.02 -2.04
N ILE A 111 -3.99 4.94 -2.94
CA ILE A 111 -4.93 5.59 -3.84
C ILE A 111 -4.65 5.12 -5.27
N PRO A 112 -5.60 4.38 -5.88
CA PRO A 112 -5.50 4.04 -7.28
C PRO A 112 -5.62 5.28 -8.17
N GLU A 113 -4.51 5.79 -8.70
CA GLU A 113 -4.54 7.02 -9.49
C GLU A 113 -5.34 6.81 -10.77
N SER A 114 -6.27 7.73 -11.03
CA SER A 114 -6.85 7.85 -12.37
C SER A 114 -5.83 8.55 -13.24
N ILE A 115 -5.50 7.92 -14.37
CA ILE A 115 -4.88 8.64 -15.48
C ILE A 115 -5.82 9.80 -15.81
N ILE A 116 -5.28 11.03 -15.71
CA ILE A 116 -5.94 12.28 -16.09
C ILE A 116 -6.08 12.32 -17.61
#